data_AF-A0A835TV31-F1
#
_entry.id   AF-A0A835TV31-F1
#
_cell.length_a   1.000
_cell.length_b   1.000
_cell.length_c   1.000
_cell.angle_alpha   90.00
_cell.angle_beta   90.00
_cell.angle_gamma   90.00
#
_symmetry.space_group_name_H-M   'P 1'
#
loop_
_entity.id
_entity.type
_entity.pdbx_description
1 polymer ?
#
loop_
_entity_poly.entity_id
_entity_poly.type
_entity_poly.pdbx_seq_one_letter_code
_entity_poly.pdbx_strand_id
1 'polypeptide(L)' 'MVGSDPPTSCCFSYISRQLPRSFVKDYYETNSQCSQPAVVKGREVCANPMEDWVQQYVNELELD' A
#
# COMPACT_ATOMS: atom_id res chain seq x y z
N MET A 1 -11.39 -17.84 -21.17
CA MET A 1 -11.59 -16.37 -21.12
C MET A 1 -10.59 -15.86 -20.12
N VAL A 2 -9.48 -15.27 -20.57
CA VAL A 2 -8.56 -14.58 -19.65
C VAL A 2 -9.15 -13.19 -19.51
N GLY A 3 -9.94 -13.00 -18.45
CA GLY A 3 -10.27 -11.66 -18.01
C GLY A 3 -8.95 -10.99 -17.66
N SER A 4 -8.61 -9.93 -18.39
CA SER A 4 -7.48 -9.08 -18.06
C SER A 4 -7.80 -8.37 -16.75
N ASP A 5 -7.58 -9.05 -15.63
CA ASP A 5 -7.25 -8.33 -14.40
C ASP A 5 -6.08 -7.40 -14.78
N PRO A 6 -6.11 -6.11 -14.40
CA PRO A 6 -4.93 -5.25 -14.51
C PRO A 6 -3.74 -6.03 -13.95
N PRO A 7 -2.53 -5.94 -14.54
CA PRO A 7 -1.38 -6.67 -14.02
C PRO A 7 -1.35 -6.47 -12.51
N THR A 8 -1.48 -7.57 -11.77
CA THR A 8 -1.64 -7.53 -10.33
C THR A 8 -0.51 -6.67 -9.77
N SER A 9 -0.83 -5.46 -9.29
CA SER A 9 0.17 -4.53 -8.78
C SER A 9 0.72 -5.08 -7.47
N CYS A 10 1.70 -5.97 -7.58
CA CYS A 10 2.41 -6.52 -6.43
C CYS A 10 3.60 -5.63 -6.09
N CYS A 11 3.91 -5.58 -4.81
CA CYS A 11 5.09 -4.92 -4.30
C CYS A 11 6.26 -5.91 -4.28
N PHE A 12 7.37 -5.53 -4.92
CA PHE A 12 8.63 -6.28 -4.89
C PHE A 12 9.66 -5.67 -3.92
N SER A 13 9.40 -4.44 -3.46
CA SER A 13 10.23 -3.71 -2.53
C SER A 13 9.40 -2.68 -1.76
N TYR A 14 9.80 -2.40 -0.53
CA TYR A 14 9.17 -1.37 0.29
C TYR A 14 10.05 -0.13 0.40
N ILE A 15 9.41 1.03 0.58
CA ILE A 15 10.13 2.23 0.96
C ILE A 15 10.76 2.03 2.34
N SER A 16 12.05 2.37 2.47
CA SER A 16 12.81 2.23 3.72
C SER A 16 12.65 3.42 4.67
N ARG A 17 11.94 4.47 4.24
CA ARG A 17 11.77 5.72 4.98
C ARG A 17 10.30 5.98 5.21
N GLN A 18 9.95 6.45 6.40
CA GLN A 18 8.63 6.96 6.69
C GLN A 18 8.31 8.15 5.80
N LEU A 19 7.16 8.12 5.14
CA LEU A 19 6.68 9.25 4.37
C LEU A 19 6.00 10.26 5.29
N PRO A 20 6.15 11.57 5.05
CA PRO A 20 5.33 12.57 5.72
C PRO A 20 3.83 12.28 5.57
N ARG A 21 3.08 12.35 6.68
CA ARG A 21 1.63 12.07 6.72
C ARG A 21 0.84 12.91 5.72
N SER A 22 1.20 14.17 5.53
CA SER A 22 0.53 15.10 4.60
C SER A 22 0.53 14.62 3.14
N PHE A 23 1.51 13.78 2.75
CA PHE A 23 1.58 13.18 1.41
C PHE A 23 0.74 11.90 1.28
N VAL A 24 0.29 11.29 2.39
CA VAL A 24 -0.63 10.14 2.39
C VAL A 24 -2.03 10.70 2.31
N LYS A 25 -2.67 10.55 1.16
CA LYS A 25 -4.04 10.99 0.94
C LYS A 25 -5.02 9.85 0.85
N ASP A 26 -4.53 8.68 0.47
CA ASP A 26 -5.32 7.49 0.27
C ASP A 26 -4.39 6.27 0.34
N TYR A 27 -4.98 5.09 0.48
CA TYR A 27 -4.29 3.81 0.50
C TYR A 27 -5.14 2.72 -0.14
N TYR A 28 -4.48 1.72 -0.74
CA TYR A 28 -5.14 0.48 -1.12
C TYR A 28 -4.25 -0.73 -0.84
N GLU A 29 -4.90 -1.86 -0.56
CA GLU A 29 -4.20 -3.13 -0.39
C GLU A 29 -3.91 -3.78 -1.74
N THR A 30 -2.71 -4.34 -1.85
CA THR A 30 -2.36 -5.20 -2.99
C THR A 30 -3.21 -6.48 -3.01
N ASN A 31 -3.34 -7.10 -4.19
CA ASN A 31 -4.14 -8.31 -4.38
C ASN A 31 -3.62 -9.46 -3.50
N SER A 32 -4.53 -10.29 -2.97
CA SER A 32 -4.20 -11.46 -2.14
C SER A 32 -3.33 -12.52 -2.81
N GLN A 33 -3.21 -12.50 -4.14
CA GLN A 33 -2.28 -13.34 -4.90
C GLN A 33 -0.81 -12.90 -4.76
N CYS A 34 -0.55 -11.69 -4.27
CA CYS A 34 0.81 -11.22 -4.01
C CYS A 34 1.37 -11.94 -2.78
N SER A 35 2.61 -12.45 -2.90
CA SER A 35 3.30 -13.13 -1.79
C SER A 35 3.63 -12.20 -0.63
N GLN A 36 3.57 -10.89 -0.87
CA GLN A 36 3.93 -9.83 0.06
C GLN A 36 2.74 -8.86 0.17
N PRO A 37 2.01 -8.85 1.30
CA PRO A 37 0.95 -7.88 1.51
C PRO A 37 1.57 -6.49 1.64
N ALA A 38 0.97 -5.52 0.95
CA ALA A 38 1.49 -4.16 0.89
C ALA A 38 0.36 -3.14 0.80
N VAL A 39 0.60 -1.98 1.40
CA VAL A 39 -0.26 -0.80 1.28
C VAL A 39 0.36 0.12 0.24
N VAL A 40 -0.40 0.47 -0.80
CA VAL A 40 0.04 1.39 -1.83
C VAL A 40 -0.59 2.76 -1.62
N LYS A 41 0.26 3.78 -1.62
CA LYS A 41 -0.11 5.18 -1.37
C LYS A 41 0.12 6.02 -2.61
N GLY A 42 -0.89 6.77 -3.05
CA GLY A 42 -0.74 7.79 -4.09
C GLY A 42 0.00 7.29 -5.35
N ARG A 43 0.98 8.06 -5.89
CA ARG A 43 1.83 7.69 -7.05
C ARG A 43 2.73 6.46 -6.78
N GLU A 44 2.11 5.31 -6.52
CA GLU A 44 2.65 3.94 -6.56
C GLU A 44 3.87 3.67 -5.67
N VAL A 45 3.80 4.10 -4.39
CA VAL A 45 4.81 3.69 -3.40
C VAL A 45 4.27 2.54 -2.54
N CYS A 46 5.03 1.45 -2.51
CA CYS A 46 4.80 0.32 -1.62
C CYS A 46 5.32 0.61 -0.21
N ALA A 47 4.44 0.47 0.78
CA ALA A 47 4.78 0.53 2.20
C ALA A 47 4.53 -0.83 2.87
N ASN A 48 5.43 -1.22 3.77
CA ASN A 48 5.34 -2.48 4.50
C ASN A 48 4.24 -2.37 5.59
N PRO A 49 3.19 -3.21 5.58
CA PRO A 49 2.11 -3.14 6.57
C PRO A 49 2.58 -3.44 8.00
N MET A 50 3.76 -4.05 8.16
CA MET A 50 4.33 -4.33 9.48
C MET A 50 5.00 -3.11 10.14
N GLU A 51 5.15 -1.99 9.45
CA GLU A 51 5.74 -0.78 10.01
C GLU A 51 4.70 0.04 10.81
N ASP A 52 5.08 0.49 12.01
CA ASP A 52 4.17 1.20 12.93
C ASP A 52 3.54 2.44 12.28
N TRP A 53 4.33 3.21 11.53
CA TRP A 53 3.84 4.42 10.86
C TRP A 53 2.84 4.12 9.75
N VAL A 54 2.93 2.95 9.12
CA VAL A 54 1.99 2.52 8.07
C VAL A 54 0.66 2.19 8.71
N GLN A 55 0.66 1.40 9.78
CA GLN A 55 -0.55 1.06 10.52
C GLN A 55 -1.25 2.31 11.07
N GLN A 56 -0.48 3.26 11.63
CA GLN A 56 -1.03 4.52 12.10
C GLN A 56 -1.76 5.28 10.98
N TYR A 57 -1.14 5.38 9.80
CA TYR A 57 -1.70 6.17 8.70
C TYR A 57 -2.91 5.51 8.06
N VAL A 58 -2.91 4.17 7.96
CA VAL A 58 -4.08 3.41 7.53
C VAL A 58 -5.26 3.65 8.47
N ASN A 59 -5.04 3.48 9.78
CA ASN A 59 -6.08 3.71 10.78
C ASN A 59 -6.63 5.15 10.74
N GLU A 60 -5.76 6.15 10.55
CA GLU A 60 -6.21 7.54 10.42
C GLU A 60 -7.05 7.77 9.16
N LEU A 61 -6.77 7.08 8.04
CA LEU A 61 -7.51 7.20 6.79
C LEU A 61 -8.82 6.39 6.79
N GLU A 62 -8.92 5.32 7.58
CA GLU A 62 -10.16 4.55 7.77
C GLU A 62 -11.20 5.30 8.63
N LEU A 63 -10.74 6.24 9.45
CA LEU A 63 -11.57 7.03 10.36
C LEU A 63 -12.07 8.34 9.74
N ASP A 64 -11.58 8.72 8.56
CA ASP A 64 -12.01 9.89 7.76
C ASP A 64 -13.22 9.53 6.85
#